data_AF-A0A2E0BHM3-F1
#
_entry.id   AF-A0A2E0BHM3-F1
#
_cell.length_a   1.000
_cell.length_b   1.000
_cell.length_c   1.000
_cell.angle_alpha   90.00
_cell.angle_beta   90.00
_cell.angle_gamma   90.00
#
_symmetry.space_group_name_H-M   'P 1'
#
loop_
_entity.id
_entity.type
_entity.pdbx_description
1 polymer ?
#
loop_
_entity_poly.entity_id
_entity_poly.type
_entity_poly.pdbx_seq_one_letter_code
_entity_poly.pdbx_strand_id
1 'polypeptide(L)' 'DEIPMHIRATVNTGASKEDIREAFMHVAIYAGVPKANNAFKIAKKVFEDMDNME' A
#
# COMPACT_ATOMS: atom_id res chain seq x y z
N ASP A 1 5.58 11.81 4.33
CA ASP A 1 5.10 10.88 3.30
C ASP A 1 5.81 9.54 3.43
N GLU A 2 5.34 8.69 4.35
CA GLU A 2 6.05 7.44 4.69
C GLU A 2 5.52 6.23 3.92
N ILE A 3 4.22 6.21 3.60
CA ILE A 3 3.55 5.08 2.96
C ILE A 3 4.26 4.64 1.65
N PRO A 4 4.63 5.55 0.71
CA PRO A 4 5.33 5.13 -0.50
C PRO A 4 6.67 4.44 -0.24
N MET A 5 7.43 4.94 0.74
CA MET A 5 8.74 4.38 1.09
C MET A 5 8.59 2.98 1.67
N HIS A 6 7.63 2.79 2.59
CA HIS A 6 7.36 1.47 3.16
C HIS A 6 6.81 0.47 2.15
N ILE A 7 5.93 0.89 1.23
CA ILE A 7 5.43 0.01 0.16
C ILE A 7 6.56 -0.46 -0.74
N ARG A 8 7.48 0.41 -1.15
CA ARG A 8 8.66 -0.02 -1.93
C ARG A 8 9.54 -0.99 -1.15
N ALA A 9 9.70 -0.79 0.16
CA ALA A 9 10.53 -1.64 0.98
C ALA A 9 9.97 -3.08 1.14
N THR A 10 8.66 -3.31 0.95
CA THR A 10 8.05 -4.63 1.16
C THR A 10 8.52 -5.68 0.17
N VAL A 11 9.08 -5.30 -0.97
CA VAL A 11 9.71 -6.24 -1.92
C VAL A 11 10.82 -7.08 -1.26
N ASN A 12 11.40 -6.57 -0.17
CA ASN A 12 12.46 -7.24 0.59
C ASN A 12 11.94 -8.07 1.78
N THR A 13 10.62 -8.13 2.01
CA THR A 13 10.04 -8.73 3.23
C THR A 13 9.19 -9.96 2.97
N GLY A 14 8.97 -10.34 1.71
CA GLY A 14 8.08 -11.44 1.31
C GLY A 14 6.58 -11.09 1.37
N ALA A 15 6.22 -9.86 1.73
CA ALA A 15 4.84 -9.40 1.70
C ALA A 15 4.40 -9.14 0.26
N SER A 16 3.25 -9.69 -0.12
CA SER A 16 2.63 -9.51 -1.43
C SER A 16 1.83 -8.21 -1.51
N LYS A 17 1.47 -7.80 -2.75
CA LYS A 17 0.53 -6.68 -2.97
C LYS A 17 -0.82 -6.94 -2.28
N GLU A 18 -1.23 -8.20 -2.14
CA GLU A 18 -2.45 -8.60 -1.45
C GLU A 18 -2.35 -8.40 0.06
N ASP A 19 -1.23 -8.79 0.69
CA ASP A 19 -1.03 -8.58 2.13
C ASP A 19 -1.12 -7.10 2.51
N ILE A 20 -0.57 -6.22 1.66
CA ILE A 20 -0.65 -4.77 1.83
C ILE A 20 -2.11 -4.28 1.68
N ARG A 21 -2.86 -4.86 0.74
CA ARG A 21 -4.27 -4.55 0.53
C ARG A 21 -5.11 -4.92 1.75
N GLU A 22 -4.91 -6.11 2.30
CA GLU A 22 -5.58 -6.60 3.51
C GLU A 22 -5.25 -5.71 4.73
N ALA A 23 -3.99 -5.28 4.89
CA ALA A 23 -3.59 -4.36 5.94
C ALA A 23 -4.35 -3.01 5.85
N PHE A 24 -4.52 -2.45 4.65
CA PHE A 24 -5.31 -1.23 4.47
C PHE A 24 -6.83 -1.45 4.67
N MET A 25 -7.35 -2.64 4.40
CA MET A 25 -8.73 -2.97 4.78
C MET A 25 -8.90 -2.99 6.29
N HIS A 26 -7.92 -3.50 7.05
CA HIS A 26 -7.92 -3.40 8.50
C HIS A 26 -7.91 -1.93 8.97
N VAL A 27 -7.14 -1.06 8.32
CA VAL A 27 -7.17 0.40 8.56
C VAL A 27 -8.57 0.98 8.32
N ALA A 28 -9.35 0.48 7.36
CA ALA A 28 -10.70 0.97 7.12
C ALA A 28 -11.62 0.77 8.33
N ILE A 29 -11.44 -0.35 9.04
CA ILE A 29 -12.22 -0.68 10.24
C ILE A 29 -11.76 0.13 11.46
N TYR A 30 -10.44 0.24 11.68
CA TYR A 30 -9.90 0.83 12.91
C TYR A 30 -9.63 2.34 12.83
N ALA A 31 -9.39 2.88 11.64
CA ALA A 31 -9.07 4.29 11.41
C ALA A 31 -10.00 4.97 10.39
N GLY A 32 -10.97 4.23 9.86
CA GLY A 32 -12.02 4.73 8.97
C GLY A 32 -11.72 4.60 7.48
N VAL A 33 -12.79 4.38 6.71
CA VAL A 33 -12.77 4.24 5.24
C VAL A 33 -12.03 5.39 4.52
N PRO A 34 -12.16 6.68 4.92
CA PRO A 34 -11.43 7.75 4.23
C PRO A 34 -9.91 7.62 4.30
N LYS A 35 -9.37 7.11 5.42
CA LYS A 35 -7.92 6.91 5.61
C LYS A 35 -7.42 5.73 4.80
N ALA A 36 -8.14 4.61 4.83
CA ALA A 36 -7.85 3.45 3.99
C ALA A 36 -7.88 3.79 2.50
N ASN A 37 -8.91 4.52 2.04
CA ASN A 37 -9.01 4.93 0.63
C ASN A 37 -7.86 5.84 0.19
N ASN A 38 -7.36 6.70 1.08
CA ASN A 38 -6.16 7.49 0.80
C ASN A 38 -4.93 6.58 0.64
N ALA A 39 -4.73 5.63 1.57
CA ALA A 39 -3.64 4.66 1.49
C ALA A 39 -3.70 3.81 0.23
N PHE A 40 -4.89 3.33 -0.18
CA PHE A 40 -5.09 2.59 -1.43
C PHE A 40 -4.71 3.39 -2.68
N LYS A 41 -5.07 4.68 -2.73
CA LYS A 41 -4.69 5.55 -3.86
C LYS A 41 -3.18 5.71 -3.98
N ILE A 42 -2.50 5.87 -2.84
CA ILE A 42 -1.04 5.96 -2.79
C ILE A 42 -0.42 4.62 -3.23
N ALA A 43 -0.91 3.50 -2.69
CA ALA A 43 -0.41 2.18 -3.00
C ALA A 43 -0.54 1.84 -4.48
N LYS A 44 -1.69 2.12 -5.09
CA LYS A 44 -1.92 1.94 -6.52
C LYS A 44 -0.87 2.69 -7.35
N LYS A 45 -0.65 3.96 -7.06
CA LYS A 45 0.36 4.76 -7.78
C LYS A 45 1.76 4.19 -7.61
N VAL A 46 2.14 3.79 -6.39
CA VAL A 46 3.47 3.25 -6.13
C VAL A 46 3.68 1.92 -6.85
N PHE A 47 2.68 1.04 -6.88
CA PHE A 47 2.77 -0.21 -7.64
C PHE A 47 2.84 0.05 -9.15
N GLU A 48 2.04 0.97 -9.69
CA GLU A 48 2.15 1.38 -11.10
C GLU A 48 3.56 1.92 -11.41
N ASP A 49 4.11 2.78 -10.56
CA ASP A 49 5.47 3.32 -10.74
C ASP A 49 6.53 2.19 -10.70
N MET A 50 6.38 1.21 -9.81
CA MET A 50 7.30 0.06 -9.70
C MET A 50 7.20 -0.88 -10.90
N ASP A 51 5.98 -1.19 -11.35
CA ASP A 51 5.73 -2.09 -12.48
C ASP A 51 6.22 -1.47 -13.80
N ASN A 52 6.30 -0.14 -13.91
CA ASN A 52 6.86 0.58 -15.06
C ASN A 52 8.40 0.72 -15.05
N MET A 53 9.07 0.32 -13.95
CA MET A 53 10.54 0.35 -13.84
C MET A 53 11.20 -1.01 -14.18
N GLU A 54 10.40 -2.05 -14.37
CA GLU A 54 10.81 -3.35 -14.96
C GLU A 54 10.83 -3.29 -16.50
#